data_AF-Q3TAM2-F1
#
_entry.id   AF-Q3TAM2-F1
#
_cell.length_a   1.000
_cell.length_b   1.000
_cell.length_c   1.000
_cell.angle_alpha   90.00
_cell.angle_beta   90.00
_cell.angle_gamma   90.00
#
_symmetry.space_group_name_H-M   'P 1'
#
loop_
_entity.id
_entity.type
_entity.pdbx_description
1 polymer ?
#
loop_
_entity_poly.entity_id
_entity_poly.type
_entity_poly.pdbx_seq_one_letter_code
_entity_poly.pdbx_strand_id
1 'polypeptide(L)'
;MASFCQEHLRPHFDSPAFQDHPLQSPIRDLLRRKCTQHNRLRELFCPEHGECICHICLVEHKTCSPTTLSQASADLEYKLRNKLTIMHSHINGATKALEDVRSKQQCVQDSMKRKMEQLRQEYMEMKAVIDAAETRHSPLLNPYNLRRRPFKKRRPRKPLLLPALPPTSHLTSCPPLELLANHWIQKQLPLMPHPKPVLHSQTL
;
A
#
# COMPACT_ATOMS: atom_id res chain seq x y z
N MET A 1 0.12 44.70 19.87
CA MET A 1 1.14 43.71 19.46
C MET A 1 1.92 44.27 18.29
N ALA A 2 3.23 44.39 18.46
CA ALA A 2 4.18 44.81 17.44
C ALA A 2 5.34 43.80 17.45
N SER A 3 5.99 43.61 16.30
CA SER A 3 7.22 42.81 16.20
C SER A 3 8.41 43.76 16.26
N PHE A 4 9.34 43.48 17.14
CA PHE A 4 10.54 44.29 17.35
C PHE A 4 11.77 43.51 16.90
N CYS A 5 12.76 44.19 16.32
CA CYS A 5 14.08 43.61 16.14
C CYS A 5 14.85 43.60 17.47
N GLN A 6 15.99 42.92 17.51
CA GLN A 6 16.77 42.74 18.74
C GLN A 6 17.13 44.07 19.44
N GLU A 7 17.48 45.10 18.66
CA GLU A 7 17.82 46.42 19.19
C GLU A 7 16.63 47.10 19.86
N HIS A 8 15.43 46.95 19.27
CA HIS A 8 14.19 47.48 19.83
C HIS A 8 13.65 46.63 20.99
N LEU A 9 14.14 45.41 21.19
CA LEU A 9 13.82 44.59 22.36
C LEU A 9 14.72 44.88 23.56
N ARG A 10 15.90 45.49 23.40
CA ARG A 10 16.80 45.83 24.53
C ARG A 10 16.08 46.56 25.68
N PRO A 11 15.28 47.62 25.43
CA PRO A 11 14.56 48.30 26.50
C PRO A 11 13.62 47.38 27.28
N HIS A 12 13.02 46.37 26.63
CA HIS A 12 12.15 45.40 27.29
C HIS A 12 12.89 44.50 28.28
N PHE A 13 14.20 44.30 28.10
CA PHE A 13 15.04 43.52 29.00
C PHE A 13 15.70 44.39 30.07
N ASP A 14 16.14 45.58 29.68
CA ASP A 14 17.01 46.42 30.52
C ASP A 14 16.21 47.35 31.45
N SER A 15 14.97 47.69 31.09
CA SER A 15 14.14 48.61 31.87
C SER A 15 13.26 47.87 32.88
N PRO A 16 13.27 48.26 34.17
CA PRO A 16 12.37 47.68 35.17
C PRO A 16 10.89 47.88 34.84
N ALA A 17 10.55 48.88 34.01
CA ALA A 17 9.17 49.13 33.58
C ALA A 17 8.57 48.02 32.69
N PHE A 18 9.40 47.15 32.10
CA PHE A 18 8.96 46.10 31.19
C PHE A 18 9.21 44.68 31.72
N GLN A 19 9.67 44.52 32.96
CA GLN A 19 9.95 43.20 33.54
C GLN A 19 8.71 42.29 33.59
N ASP A 20 7.52 42.87 33.78
CA ASP A 20 6.25 42.14 33.83
C ASP A 20 5.60 41.95 32.44
N HIS A 21 6.27 42.36 31.36
CA HIS A 21 5.75 42.21 29.99
C HIS A 21 6.35 40.96 29.32
N PRO A 22 5.62 39.84 29.21
CA PRO A 22 6.12 38.64 28.59
C PRO A 22 6.28 38.82 27.07
N LEU A 23 7.51 38.66 26.57
CA LEU A 23 7.81 38.59 25.14
C LEU A 23 7.53 37.18 24.61
N GLN A 24 6.85 37.08 23.48
CA GLN A 24 6.70 35.83 22.73
C GLN A 24 7.52 35.88 21.45
N SER A 25 7.92 34.70 20.95
CA SER A 25 8.60 34.58 19.67
C SER A 25 7.77 35.24 18.56
N PRO A 26 8.40 36.02 17.66
CA PRO A 26 7.68 36.66 16.56
C PRO A 26 7.01 35.61 15.68
N ILE A 27 5.74 35.86 15.35
CA ILE A 27 4.93 34.97 14.50
C ILE A 27 4.93 35.56 13.08
N ARG A 28 5.12 34.71 12.06
CA ARG A 28 5.11 35.13 10.64
C ARG A 28 3.83 35.89 10.25
N ASP A 29 2.66 35.33 10.57
CA ASP A 29 1.36 35.89 10.21
C ASP A 29 0.56 36.32 11.46
N LEU A 30 0.87 37.50 11.99
CA LEU A 30 0.13 38.07 13.13
C LEU A 30 -1.35 38.34 12.79
N LEU A 31 -1.66 38.73 11.55
CA LEU A 31 -3.02 39.02 11.12
C LEU A 31 -3.93 37.79 11.18
N ARG A 32 -3.39 36.59 10.89
CA ARG A 32 -4.16 35.33 10.96
C ARG A 32 -4.51 34.93 12.40
N ARG A 33 -3.72 35.37 13.38
CA ARG A 33 -3.98 35.14 14.81
C ARG A 33 -5.04 36.08 15.38
N LYS A 34 -5.38 37.16 14.67
CA LYS A 34 -6.37 38.14 15.11
C LYS A 34 -7.74 37.86 14.52
N CYS A 35 -8.76 38.20 15.31
CA CYS A 35 -10.12 38.32 14.84
C CYS A 35 -10.19 39.46 13.83
N THR A 36 -10.75 39.18 12.65
CA THR A 36 -10.89 40.16 11.58
C THR A 36 -11.91 41.24 11.93
N GLN A 37 -12.93 40.91 12.71
CA GLN A 37 -13.98 41.84 13.14
C GLN A 37 -13.57 42.67 14.36
N HIS A 38 -12.91 42.04 15.33
CA HIS A 38 -12.66 42.66 16.64
C HIS A 38 -11.20 43.09 16.86
N ASN A 39 -10.29 42.73 15.95
CA ASN A 39 -8.85 42.98 16.07
C ASN A 39 -8.22 42.48 17.39
N ARG A 40 -8.88 41.53 18.06
CA ARG A 40 -8.43 40.82 19.28
C ARG A 40 -7.83 39.47 18.92
N LEU A 41 -6.97 38.92 19.78
CA LEU A 41 -6.41 37.58 19.58
C LEU A 41 -7.50 36.50 19.60
N ARG A 42 -7.36 35.51 18.72
CA ARG A 42 -8.19 34.30 18.71
C ARG A 42 -7.56 33.28 19.66
N GLU A 43 -8.08 33.22 20.88
CA GLU A 43 -7.56 32.36 21.97
C GLU A 43 -8.46 31.17 22.28
N LEU A 44 -9.66 31.16 21.69
CA LEU A 44 -10.66 30.12 21.85
C LEU A 44 -10.88 29.42 20.50
N PHE A 45 -11.37 28.19 20.55
CA PHE A 45 -11.76 27.41 19.38
C PHE A 45 -13.21 26.96 19.54
N CYS A 46 -14.03 27.16 18.52
CA CYS A 46 -15.40 26.68 18.48
C CYS A 46 -15.46 25.39 17.63
N PRO A 47 -15.62 24.21 18.26
CA PRO A 47 -15.68 22.93 17.53
C PRO A 47 -16.84 22.84 16.53
N GLU A 48 -17.95 23.48 16.82
CA GLU A 48 -19.18 23.44 16.01
C GLU A 48 -19.02 24.19 14.69
N HIS A 49 -18.27 25.29 14.71
CA HIS A 49 -17.99 26.11 13.52
C HIS A 49 -16.63 25.80 12.88
N GLY A 50 -15.75 25.09 13.60
CA GLY A 50 -14.41 24.75 13.12
C GLY A 50 -13.45 25.94 13.06
N GLU A 51 -13.71 26.99 13.84
CA GLU A 51 -12.97 28.26 13.77
C GLU A 51 -12.38 28.69 15.11
N CYS A 52 -11.24 29.39 15.05
CA CYS A 52 -10.66 30.06 16.22
C CYS A 52 -11.35 31.41 16.43
N ILE A 53 -11.81 31.71 17.64
CA ILE A 53 -12.59 32.91 17.97
C ILE A 53 -11.91 33.72 19.08
N CYS A 54 -12.22 35.02 19.16
CA CYS A 54 -11.76 35.89 20.26
C CYS A 54 -12.82 35.98 21.38
N HIS A 55 -12.45 36.55 22.53
CA HIS A 55 -13.38 36.69 23.66
C HIS A 55 -14.64 37.53 23.35
N ILE A 56 -14.57 38.46 22.39
CA ILE A 56 -15.75 39.24 21.99
C ILE A 56 -16.71 38.40 21.12
N CYS A 57 -16.17 37.54 20.25
CA CYS A 57 -16.97 36.61 19.44
C CYS A 57 -17.80 35.65 20.30
N LEU A 58 -17.43 35.44 21.57
CA LEU A 58 -18.15 34.56 22.48
C LEU A 58 -19.64 34.92 22.62
N VAL A 59 -19.99 36.18 22.38
CA VAL A 59 -21.38 36.66 22.40
C VAL A 59 -22.23 36.02 21.29
N GLU A 60 -21.66 35.85 20.09
CA GLU A 60 -22.33 35.19 18.96
C GLU A 60 -22.27 33.66 19.07
N HIS A 61 -21.28 33.15 19.81
CA HIS A 61 -21.07 31.72 20.05
C HIS A 61 -21.64 31.25 21.41
N LYS A 62 -22.62 31.96 21.99
CA LYS A 62 -23.20 31.61 23.30
C LYS A 62 -23.85 30.22 23.35
N THR A 63 -24.38 29.76 22.21
CA THR A 63 -24.99 28.43 22.08
C THR A 63 -23.97 27.34 21.74
N CYS A 64 -22.73 27.71 21.44
CA CYS A 64 -21.63 26.78 21.20
C CYS A 64 -20.93 26.43 22.51
N SER A 65 -20.11 25.38 22.47
CA SER A 65 -19.20 24.98 23.54
C SER A 65 -17.73 25.24 23.16
N PRO A 66 -17.32 26.51 22.98
CA PRO A 66 -15.94 26.82 22.62
C PRO A 66 -14.99 26.45 23.74
N THR A 67 -13.85 25.87 23.36
CA THR A 67 -12.78 25.45 24.27
C THR A 67 -11.56 26.36 24.10
N THR A 68 -10.59 26.26 25.00
CA THR A 68 -9.34 26.99 24.85
C THR A 68 -8.56 26.45 23.64
N LEU A 69 -7.86 27.33 22.93
CA LEU A 69 -7.07 26.92 21.77
C LEU A 69 -6.00 25.89 22.14
N SER A 70 -5.42 26.00 23.35
CA SER A 70 -4.45 25.02 23.87
C SER A 70 -5.08 23.64 24.00
N GLN A 71 -6.26 23.54 24.63
CA GLN A 71 -6.95 22.26 24.79
C GLN A 71 -7.35 21.66 23.44
N ALA A 72 -7.96 22.47 22.56
CA ALA A 72 -8.34 22.02 21.22
C ALA A 72 -7.13 21.52 20.41
N SER A 73 -5.97 22.18 20.55
CA SER A 73 -4.73 21.76 19.88
C SER A 73 -4.20 20.43 20.41
N ALA A 74 -4.20 20.24 21.74
CA ALA A 74 -3.78 18.99 22.36
C ALA A 74 -4.69 17.83 21.98
N ASP A 75 -6.00 18.04 21.96
CA ASP A 75 -6.99 17.04 21.54
C ASP A 75 -6.81 16.64 20.07
N LEU A 76 -6.59 17.63 19.19
CA LEU A 76 -6.34 17.37 17.77
C LEU A 76 -5.02 16.64 17.56
N GLU A 77 -3.95 17.06 18.25
CA GLU A 77 -2.64 16.40 18.21
C GLU A 77 -2.74 14.94 18.65
N TYR A 78 -3.42 14.67 19.77
CA TYR A 78 -3.68 13.32 20.25
C TYR A 78 -4.43 12.47 19.20
N LYS A 79 -5.52 13.00 18.64
CA LYS A 79 -6.29 12.32 17.59
C LYS A 79 -5.44 11.99 16.36
N LEU A 80 -4.61 12.92 15.92
CA LEU A 80 -3.71 12.72 14.78
C LEU A 80 -2.63 11.68 15.08
N ARG A 81 -2.02 11.72 16.27
CA ARG A 81 -1.04 10.71 16.71
C ARG A 81 -1.64 9.31 16.76
N ASN A 82 -2.86 9.19 17.27
CA ASN A 82 -3.57 7.90 17.31
C ASN A 82 -3.83 7.38 15.89
N LYS A 83 -4.34 8.22 14.98
CA LYS A 83 -4.55 7.86 13.58
C LYS A 83 -3.25 7.43 12.89
N LEU A 84 -2.16 8.16 13.10
CA LEU A 84 -0.84 7.80 12.56
C LEU A 84 -0.37 6.44 13.08
N THR A 85 -0.56 6.16 14.36
CA THR A 85 -0.20 4.88 14.97
C THR A 85 -0.97 3.71 14.35
N ILE A 86 -2.28 3.88 14.15
CA ILE A 86 -3.13 2.89 13.48
C ILE A 86 -2.64 2.68 12.04
N MET A 87 -2.39 3.75 11.28
CA MET A 87 -1.88 3.65 9.92
C MET A 87 -0.54 2.90 9.85
N HIS A 88 0.40 3.18 10.75
CA HIS A 88 1.67 2.45 10.80
C HIS A 88 1.47 0.96 11.10
N SER A 89 0.55 0.61 12.01
CA SER A 89 0.24 -0.80 12.28
C SER A 89 -0.32 -1.51 11.03
N HIS A 90 -1.21 -0.86 10.27
CA HIS A 90 -1.74 -1.41 9.02
C HIS A 90 -0.66 -1.60 7.96
N ILE A 91 0.24 -0.62 7.80
CA ILE A 91 1.38 -0.71 6.86
C ILE A 91 2.31 -1.86 7.24
N ASN A 92 2.63 -2.01 8.53
CA ASN A 92 3.49 -3.08 9.01
C ASN A 92 2.83 -4.45 8.81
N GLY A 93 1.54 -4.57 9.09
CA GLY A 93 0.76 -5.80 8.86
C GLY A 93 0.73 -6.19 7.39
N ALA A 94 0.47 -5.23 6.49
CA ALA A 94 0.46 -5.45 5.05
C ALA A 94 1.85 -5.88 4.53
N THR A 95 2.92 -5.21 4.99
CA THR A 95 4.30 -5.56 4.62
C THR A 95 4.63 -7.00 5.01
N LYS A 96 4.31 -7.40 6.24
CA LYS A 96 4.54 -8.76 6.73
C LYS A 96 3.74 -9.80 5.94
N ALA A 97 2.47 -9.52 5.64
CA ALA A 97 1.65 -10.43 4.82
C ALA A 97 2.24 -10.61 3.41
N LEU A 98 2.80 -9.56 2.80
CA LEU A 98 3.47 -9.64 1.51
C LEU A 98 4.76 -10.47 1.58
N GLU A 99 5.53 -10.35 2.66
CA GLU A 99 6.71 -11.19 2.90
C GLU A 99 6.34 -12.66 3.05
N ASP A 100 5.28 -12.98 3.79
CA ASP A 100 4.79 -14.34 3.96
C ASP A 100 4.36 -14.96 2.62
N VAL A 101 3.66 -14.20 1.77
CA VAL A 101 3.27 -14.65 0.43
C VAL A 101 4.50 -14.91 -0.44
N ARG A 102 5.48 -13.99 -0.44
CA ARG A 102 6.74 -14.17 -1.18
C ARG A 102 7.50 -15.42 -0.72
N SER A 103 7.61 -15.63 0.59
CA SER A 103 8.28 -16.80 1.17
C SER A 103 7.59 -18.11 0.75
N LYS A 104 6.25 -18.15 0.82
CA LYS A 104 5.45 -19.31 0.36
C LYS A 104 5.64 -19.57 -1.13
N GLN A 105 5.63 -18.52 -1.96
CA GLN A 105 5.89 -18.65 -3.39
C GLN A 105 7.26 -19.28 -3.67
N GLN A 106 8.31 -18.82 -2.96
CA GLN A 106 9.65 -19.37 -3.08
C GLN A 106 9.70 -20.85 -2.68
N CYS A 107 9.08 -21.20 -1.55
CA CYS A 107 9.00 -22.59 -1.07
C CYS A 107 8.31 -23.52 -2.09
N VAL A 108 7.23 -23.06 -2.72
CA VAL A 108 6.54 -23.80 -3.79
C VAL A 108 7.44 -23.97 -5.01
N GLN A 109 8.12 -22.91 -5.46
CA GLN A 109 9.05 -23.00 -6.59
C GLN A 109 10.21 -23.98 -6.32
N ASP A 110 10.80 -23.92 -5.14
CA ASP A 110 11.91 -24.82 -4.79
C ASP A 110 11.45 -26.26 -4.63
N SER A 111 10.24 -26.47 -4.11
CA SER A 111 9.62 -27.81 -4.06
C SER A 111 9.36 -28.36 -5.47
N MET A 112 8.88 -27.54 -6.39
CA MET A 112 8.68 -27.91 -7.79
C MET A 112 10.01 -28.29 -8.46
N LYS A 113 11.07 -27.48 -8.28
CA LYS A 113 12.41 -27.79 -8.80
C LYS A 113 12.94 -29.13 -8.27
N ARG A 114 12.82 -29.36 -6.96
CA ARG A 114 13.22 -30.64 -6.35
C ARG A 114 12.46 -31.82 -6.94
N LYS A 115 11.15 -31.70 -7.14
CA LYS A 115 10.32 -32.76 -7.74
C LYS A 115 10.68 -33.02 -9.20
N MET A 116 10.95 -31.97 -9.97
CA MET A 116 11.41 -32.08 -11.35
C MET A 116 12.80 -32.73 -11.45
N GLU A 117 13.66 -32.52 -10.45
CA GLU A 117 14.97 -33.17 -10.42
C GLU A 117 14.87 -34.63 -10.01
N GLN A 118 14.06 -34.94 -8.99
CA GLN A 118 13.74 -36.32 -8.62
C GLN A 118 13.23 -37.10 -9.83
N LEU A 119 12.24 -36.56 -10.56
CA LEU A 119 11.70 -37.23 -11.75
C LEU A 119 12.75 -37.48 -12.84
N ARG A 120 13.68 -36.54 -13.05
CA ARG A 120 14.79 -36.72 -14.00
C ARG A 120 15.71 -37.85 -13.55
N GLN A 121 16.04 -37.89 -12.27
CA GLN A 121 16.93 -38.90 -11.72
C GLN A 121 16.33 -40.30 -11.87
N GLU A 122 15.07 -40.49 -11.47
CA GLU A 122 14.35 -41.78 -11.63
C GLU A 122 14.29 -42.21 -13.12
N TYR A 123 14.06 -41.26 -14.03
CA TYR A 123 14.07 -41.56 -15.48
C TYR A 123 15.45 -42.01 -15.96
N MET A 124 16.52 -41.34 -15.53
CA MET A 124 17.90 -41.69 -15.92
C MET A 124 18.30 -43.07 -15.38
N GLU A 125 17.89 -43.41 -14.16
CA GLU A 125 18.12 -44.72 -13.57
C GLU A 125 17.37 -45.82 -14.35
N MET A 126 16.09 -45.60 -14.65
CA MET A 126 15.31 -46.55 -15.45
C MET A 126 15.94 -46.76 -16.85
N LYS A 127 16.35 -45.67 -17.51
CA LYS A 127 17.04 -45.73 -18.80
C LYS A 127 18.34 -46.53 -18.72
N ALA A 128 19.15 -46.32 -17.68
CA ALA A 128 20.40 -47.05 -17.50
C ALA A 128 20.19 -48.56 -17.33
N VAL A 129 19.15 -48.97 -16.61
CA VAL A 129 18.79 -50.40 -16.45
C VAL A 129 18.38 -51.02 -17.79
N ILE A 130 17.59 -50.31 -18.59
CA ILE A 130 17.17 -50.75 -19.92
C ILE A 130 18.39 -50.89 -20.84
N ASP A 131 19.21 -49.84 -20.95
CA ASP A 131 20.42 -49.85 -21.79
C ASP A 131 21.38 -51.00 -21.40
N ALA A 132 21.53 -51.26 -20.09
CA ALA A 132 22.33 -52.38 -19.59
C ALA A 132 21.73 -53.75 -19.94
N ALA A 133 20.41 -53.90 -19.87
CA ALA A 133 19.72 -55.13 -20.28
C ALA A 133 19.85 -55.38 -21.78
N GLU A 134 19.67 -54.36 -22.61
CA GLU A 134 19.87 -54.43 -24.07
C GLU A 134 21.31 -54.82 -24.42
N THR A 135 22.30 -54.23 -23.74
CA THR A 135 23.72 -54.54 -23.94
C THR A 135 24.03 -55.99 -23.57
N ARG A 136 23.47 -56.51 -22.47
CA ARG A 136 23.61 -57.93 -22.07
C ARG A 136 22.97 -58.90 -23.07
N HIS A 137 21.85 -58.52 -23.68
CA HIS A 137 21.15 -59.35 -24.67
C HIS A 137 21.71 -59.21 -26.10
N SER A 138 22.48 -58.15 -26.39
CA SER A 138 23.07 -57.88 -27.72
C SER A 138 23.89 -59.05 -28.31
N PRO A 139 24.74 -59.77 -27.54
CA PRO A 139 25.48 -60.92 -28.05
C PRO A 139 24.61 -62.15 -28.31
N LEU A 140 23.49 -62.29 -27.59
CA LEU A 140 22.57 -63.44 -27.73
C LEU A 140 21.65 -63.31 -28.96
N LEU A 141 21.48 -62.09 -29.48
CA LEU A 141 20.73 -61.82 -30.71
C LEU A 141 21.60 -61.89 -31.98
N ASN A 142 22.89 -62.24 -31.90
CA ASN A 142 23.72 -62.44 -33.10
C ASN A 142 24.62 -63.70 -33.06
N PRO A 143 24.07 -64.90 -33.33
CA PRO A 143 24.87 -66.04 -33.79
C PRO A 143 25.09 -66.07 -35.31
N TYR A 144 24.36 -65.28 -36.10
CA TYR A 144 24.51 -65.25 -37.56
C TYR A 144 24.35 -63.83 -38.09
N ASN A 145 25.46 -63.29 -38.61
CA ASN A 145 25.47 -62.11 -39.46
C ASN A 145 24.55 -62.30 -40.67
N LEU A 146 23.26 -61.99 -40.57
CA LEU A 146 22.47 -61.61 -41.74
C LEU A 146 22.83 -60.18 -42.06
N ARG A 147 23.72 -60.05 -43.05
CA ARG A 147 24.09 -58.84 -43.81
C ARG A 147 23.12 -57.68 -43.56
N ARG A 148 23.47 -56.75 -42.67
CA ARG A 148 22.89 -55.41 -42.75
C ARG A 148 23.38 -54.82 -44.06
N ARG A 149 22.51 -54.77 -45.07
CA ARG A 149 22.76 -53.95 -46.26
C ARG A 149 23.11 -52.55 -45.77
N PRO A 150 24.13 -51.88 -46.33
CA PRO A 150 24.47 -50.53 -45.94
C PRO A 150 23.20 -49.69 -46.05
N PHE A 151 22.75 -49.15 -44.92
CA PHE A 151 21.64 -48.20 -44.90
C PHE A 151 22.15 -47.01 -45.71
N LYS A 152 21.71 -46.90 -46.98
CA LYS A 152 22.01 -45.75 -47.83
C LYS A 152 21.66 -44.53 -46.99
N LYS A 153 22.66 -43.72 -46.63
CA LYS A 153 22.46 -42.46 -45.92
C LYS A 153 21.34 -41.73 -46.66
N ARG A 154 20.13 -41.70 -46.10
CA ARG A 154 19.12 -40.78 -46.58
C ARG A 154 19.73 -39.41 -46.35
N ARG A 155 19.91 -38.65 -47.43
CA ARG A 155 20.36 -37.27 -47.36
C ARG A 155 19.56 -36.58 -46.25
N PRO A 156 20.19 -35.73 -45.41
CA PRO A 156 19.44 -34.98 -44.41
C PRO A 156 18.28 -34.32 -45.15
N ARG A 157 17.04 -34.64 -44.73
CA ARG A 157 15.92 -33.80 -45.16
C ARG A 157 16.30 -32.41 -44.67
N LYS A 158 16.40 -31.46 -45.60
CA LYS A 158 16.53 -30.04 -45.26
C LYS A 158 15.51 -29.76 -44.15
N PRO A 159 15.87 -29.03 -43.09
CA PRO A 159 14.89 -28.57 -42.13
C PRO A 159 13.76 -27.95 -42.94
N LEU A 160 12.55 -28.46 -42.79
CA LEU A 160 11.39 -27.66 -43.11
C LEU A 160 11.50 -26.48 -42.16
N LEU A 161 11.98 -25.35 -42.68
CA LEU A 161 11.74 -24.07 -42.04
C LEU A 161 10.23 -24.02 -41.84
N LEU A 162 9.79 -24.19 -40.60
CA LEU A 162 8.43 -23.79 -40.26
C LEU A 162 8.34 -22.33 -40.68
N PRO A 163 7.31 -21.94 -41.47
CA PRO A 163 7.08 -20.53 -41.72
C PRO A 163 7.00 -19.84 -40.35
N ALA A 164 7.73 -18.74 -40.21
CA ALA A 164 7.65 -17.90 -39.05
C ALA A 164 6.17 -17.62 -38.79
N LEU A 165 5.72 -17.92 -37.57
CA LEU A 165 4.40 -17.50 -37.13
C LEU A 165 4.30 -15.99 -37.38
N PRO A 166 3.22 -15.51 -38.03
CA PRO A 166 3.04 -14.08 -38.24
C PRO A 166 3.08 -13.37 -36.89
N PRO A 167 3.59 -12.12 -36.83
CA PRO A 167 3.53 -11.37 -35.60
C PRO A 167 2.06 -11.29 -35.18
N THR A 168 1.76 -11.76 -33.97
CA THR A 168 0.45 -11.56 -33.35
C THR A 168 0.31 -10.07 -33.04
N SER A 169 0.00 -9.28 -34.06
CA SER A 169 -0.68 -8.01 -33.89
C SER A 169 -2.11 -8.33 -33.47
N HIS A 170 -2.50 -7.78 -32.32
CA HIS A 170 -3.79 -7.91 -31.65
C HIS A 170 -3.95 -9.14 -30.76
N LEU A 171 -3.48 -9.01 -29.52
CA LEU A 171 -4.30 -9.16 -28.29
C LEU A 171 -3.48 -8.75 -27.07
N THR A 172 -2.95 -7.52 -27.07
CA THR A 172 -2.59 -6.82 -25.83
C THR A 172 -3.78 -6.00 -25.38
N SER A 173 -4.75 -6.68 -24.74
CA SER A 173 -5.58 -6.05 -23.71
C SER A 173 -6.11 -7.13 -22.77
N CYS A 174 -5.20 -7.81 -22.05
CA CYS A 174 -5.59 -8.24 -20.72
C CYS A 174 -5.70 -6.96 -19.88
N PRO A 175 -6.87 -6.65 -19.32
CA PRO A 175 -7.02 -5.49 -18.45
C PRO A 175 -6.06 -5.65 -17.25
N PRO A 176 -5.54 -4.56 -16.68
CA PRO A 176 -4.73 -4.62 -15.48
C PRO A 176 -5.45 -5.42 -14.39
N LEU A 177 -4.70 -6.21 -13.62
CA LEU A 177 -5.19 -7.01 -12.49
C LEU A 177 -5.96 -6.20 -11.42
N GLU A 178 -6.05 -4.87 -11.54
CA GLU A 178 -6.94 -4.00 -10.77
C GLU A 178 -8.44 -4.22 -11.08
N LEU A 179 -8.82 -4.63 -12.30
CA LEU A 179 -10.24 -4.77 -12.67
C LEU A 179 -10.91 -6.06 -12.15
N LEU A 180 -10.13 -7.12 -11.88
CA LEU A 180 -10.64 -8.35 -11.27
C LEU A 180 -10.58 -8.32 -9.74
N ALA A 181 -9.66 -7.55 -9.15
CA ALA A 181 -9.64 -7.29 -7.71
C ALA A 181 -10.90 -6.50 -7.28
N ASN A 182 -11.33 -5.52 -8.07
CA ASN A 182 -12.52 -4.71 -7.77
C ASN A 182 -13.82 -5.51 -7.88
N HIS A 183 -13.93 -6.49 -8.79
CA HIS A 183 -15.15 -7.30 -8.91
C HIS A 183 -15.33 -8.32 -7.77
N TRP A 184 -14.24 -8.78 -7.14
CA TRP A 184 -14.29 -9.72 -6.01
C TRP A 184 -14.46 -9.00 -4.66
N ILE A 185 -13.85 -7.82 -4.49
CA ILE A 185 -14.00 -6.97 -3.29
C ILE A 185 -15.44 -6.43 -3.16
N GLN A 186 -16.13 -6.19 -4.28
CA GLN A 186 -17.49 -5.64 -4.27
C GLN A 186 -18.59 -6.68 -4.00
N LYS A 187 -18.27 -7.98 -3.99
CA LYS A 187 -19.20 -9.08 -3.69
C LYS A 187 -19.10 -9.67 -2.27
N GLN A 188 -18.14 -9.23 -1.44
CA GLN A 188 -17.98 -9.73 -0.06
C GLN A 188 -18.23 -8.68 1.04
N LEU A 189 -18.68 -7.47 0.73
CA LEU A 189 -19.15 -6.55 1.77
C LEU A 189 -20.53 -7.00 2.27
N PRO A 190 -20.73 -7.22 3.59
CA PRO A 190 -22.06 -7.45 4.14
C PRO A 190 -22.92 -6.23 3.87
N LEU A 191 -24.11 -6.44 3.29
CA LEU A 191 -25.15 -5.42 3.19
C LEU A 191 -25.49 -4.97 4.61
N MET A 192 -25.03 -3.78 5.00
CA MET A 192 -25.52 -3.09 6.18
C MET A 192 -27.00 -2.79 5.98
N PRO A 193 -27.88 -3.05 6.96
CA PRO A 193 -29.30 -2.79 6.82
C PRO A 193 -29.54 -1.27 6.71
N HIS A 194 -30.28 -0.86 5.68
CA HIS A 194 -30.75 0.51 5.54
C HIS A 194 -31.70 0.87 6.71
N PRO A 195 -31.57 2.06 7.31
CA PRO A 195 -32.58 2.54 8.25
C PRO A 195 -33.90 2.75 7.52
N LYS A 196 -34.97 2.12 8.02
CA LYS A 196 -36.33 2.28 7.51
C LYS A 196 -36.77 3.74 7.67
N PRO A 197 -37.44 4.36 6.69
CA PRO A 197 -38.05 5.66 6.87
C PRO A 197 -39.18 5.55 7.90
N VAL A 198 -39.11 6.39 8.93
CA VAL A 198 -40.21 6.61 9.88
C VAL A 198 -41.30 7.36 9.13
N LEU A 199 -42.39 6.66 8.77
CA LEU A 199 -43.63 7.32 8.40
C LEU A 199 -44.21 7.96 9.65
N HIS A 200 -44.05 9.27 9.79
CA HIS A 200 -44.92 10.07 10.64
C HIS A 200 -46.26 10.24 9.93
N SER A 201 -47.20 9.35 10.28
CA SER A 201 -48.61 9.55 10.02
C SER A 201 -49.07 10.76 10.83
N GLN A 202 -49.38 11.85 10.13
CA GLN A 202 -50.10 12.99 10.67
C GLN A 202 -51.51 12.53 11.03
N THR A 203 -51.86 12.60 12.31
CA THR A 203 -53.26 12.66 12.74
C THR A 203 -53.72 14.11 12.67
N LEU A 204 -54.85 14.29 11.96
CA LEU A 204 -55.73 15.45 12.01
C LEU A 204 -56.20 15.74 13.44
#